data_AF-A0A417M4F2-F1
#
_entry.id   AF-A0A417M4F2-F1
#
_cell.length_a   1.000
_cell.length_b   1.000
_cell.length_c   1.000
_cell.angle_alpha   90.00
_cell.angle_beta   90.00
_cell.angle_gamma   90.00
#
_symmetry.space_group_name_H-M   'P 1'
#
loop_
_entity.id
_entity.type
_entity.pdbx_description
1 polymer ?
#
loop_
_entity_poly.entity_id
_entity_poly.type
_entity_poly.pdbx_seq_one_letter_code
_entity_poly.pdbx_strand_id
1 'polypeptide(L)'
;MALALSKEQLAKLNKKDILQLLLESMEQEKELRSQLAVLTDELKRTNQQMQVILEKWNLAQATRFGRFSEKMIYDTGACQQLELAIMYAECFNEAEACFLRQILLITPSFAYNRIQYE
;
A
#
# COMPACT_ATOMS: atom_id res chain seq x y z
N MET A 1 -14.56 -41.34 -7.24
CA MET A 1 -15.97 -41.46 -6.79
C MET A 1 -15.99 -42.58 -5.77
N ALA A 2 -16.28 -42.29 -4.49
CA ALA A 2 -16.25 -43.33 -3.46
C ALA A 2 -17.39 -44.33 -3.72
N LEU A 3 -17.05 -45.60 -3.90
CA LEU A 3 -18.02 -46.69 -4.10
C LEU A 3 -18.72 -46.96 -2.76
N ALA A 4 -19.92 -46.40 -2.59
CA ALA A 4 -20.76 -46.67 -1.44
C ALA A 4 -21.58 -47.96 -1.70
N LEU A 5 -21.07 -49.09 -1.21
CA LEU A 5 -21.79 -50.37 -1.24
C LEU A 5 -22.56 -50.60 0.06
N SER A 6 -23.81 -51.08 -0.04
CA SER A 6 -24.57 -51.52 1.13
C SER A 6 -24.06 -52.87 1.64
N LYS A 7 -24.30 -53.18 2.92
CA LYS A 7 -23.91 -54.48 3.52
C LYS A 7 -24.51 -55.68 2.77
N GLU A 8 -25.73 -55.54 2.26
CA GLU A 8 -26.42 -56.58 1.48
C GLU A 8 -25.80 -56.80 0.10
N GLN A 9 -25.29 -55.74 -0.53
CA GLN A 9 -24.56 -55.83 -1.80
C GLN A 9 -23.20 -56.47 -1.60
N LEU A 10 -22.51 -56.13 -0.51
CA LEU A 10 -21.21 -56.71 -0.17
C LEU A 10 -21.31 -58.23 0.11
N ALA A 11 -22.36 -58.67 0.80
CA ALA A 11 -22.59 -60.08 1.12
C ALA A 11 -22.85 -60.97 -0.12
N LYS A 12 -23.26 -60.39 -1.25
CA LYS A 12 -23.51 -61.08 -2.52
C LYS A 12 -22.25 -61.23 -3.38
N LEU A 13 -21.18 -60.51 -3.05
CA LEU A 13 -19.94 -60.55 -3.82
C LEU A 13 -19.11 -61.79 -3.49
N ASN A 14 -18.40 -62.29 -4.50
CA ASN A 14 -17.46 -63.37 -4.28
C ASN A 14 -16.15 -62.84 -3.64
N LYS A 15 -15.33 -63.76 -3.13
CA LYS A 15 -14.07 -63.42 -2.45
C LYS A 15 -13.11 -62.62 -3.33
N LYS A 16 -13.05 -62.89 -4.64
CA LYS A 16 -12.14 -62.22 -5.57
C LYS A 16 -12.54 -60.75 -5.76
N ASP A 17 -13.83 -60.49 -5.96
CA ASP A 17 -14.37 -59.15 -6.19
C ASP A 17 -14.20 -58.27 -4.94
N ILE A 18 -14.39 -58.85 -3.75
CA ILE A 18 -14.14 -58.16 -2.48
C ILE A 18 -12.67 -57.77 -2.36
N LEU A 19 -11.74 -58.68 -2.66
CA LEU A 19 -10.30 -58.38 -2.61
C LEU A 19 -9.91 -57.29 -3.60
N GLN A 20 -10.48 -57.30 -4.81
CA GLN A 20 -10.21 -56.28 -5.81
C GLN A 20 -10.72 -54.90 -5.37
N LEU A 21 -11.96 -54.81 -4.86
CA LEU A 21 -12.51 -53.57 -4.32
C LEU A 21 -11.66 -53.01 -3.17
N LEU A 22 -11.12 -53.89 -2.32
CA LEU A 22 -10.30 -53.49 -1.18
C LEU A 22 -8.95 -52.91 -1.65
N LEU A 23 -8.32 -53.52 -2.66
CA LEU A 23 -7.09 -53.00 -3.28
C LEU A 23 -7.33 -51.64 -3.95
N GLU A 24 -8.41 -51.50 -4.71
CA GLU A 24 -8.79 -50.24 -5.35
C GLU A 24 -9.05 -49.13 -4.31
N SER A 25 -9.74 -49.47 -3.21
CA SER A 25 -9.98 -48.53 -2.10
C SER A 25 -8.69 -48.11 -1.41
N MET A 26 -7.72 -49.03 -1.23
CA MET A 26 -6.42 -48.71 -0.62
C MET A 26 -5.61 -47.75 -1.50
N GLU A 27 -5.61 -47.95 -2.82
CA GLU A 27 -4.91 -47.05 -3.74
C GLU A 27 -5.56 -45.66 -3.78
N GLN A 28 -6.91 -45.61 -3.81
CA GLN A 28 -7.64 -44.35 -3.71
C GLN A 28 -7.35 -43.61 -2.39
N GLU A 29 -7.28 -44.33 -1.28
CA GLU A 29 -6.93 -43.74 0.01
C GLU A 29 -5.52 -43.14 0.01
N LYS A 30 -4.55 -43.85 -0.58
CA LYS A 30 -3.17 -43.37 -0.70
C LYS A 30 -3.08 -42.11 -1.54
N GLU A 31 -3.79 -42.06 -2.67
CA GLU A 31 -3.86 -40.88 -3.53
C GLU A 31 -4.52 -39.69 -2.82
N LEU A 32 -5.65 -39.92 -2.12
CA LEU A 32 -6.30 -38.88 -1.33
C LEU A 32 -5.40 -38.35 -0.21
N ARG A 33 -4.63 -39.21 0.46
CA ARG A 33 -3.65 -38.79 1.47
C ARG A 33 -2.54 -37.93 0.85
N SER A 34 -2.08 -38.26 -0.35
CA SER A 34 -1.10 -37.46 -1.10
C SER A 34 -1.65 -36.06 -1.40
N GLN A 35 -2.88 -35.98 -1.94
CA GLN A 35 -3.54 -34.72 -2.23
C GLN A 35 -3.78 -33.87 -0.99
N LEU A 36 -4.20 -34.49 0.13
CA LEU A 36 -4.35 -33.81 1.41
C LEU A 36 -3.03 -33.24 1.93
N ALA A 37 -1.91 -33.95 1.74
CA ALA A 37 -0.59 -33.44 2.13
C ALA A 37 -0.23 -32.17 1.33
N VAL A 38 -0.43 -32.18 0.02
CA VAL A 38 -0.18 -31.02 -0.86
C VAL A 38 -1.04 -29.83 -0.44
N LEU A 39 -2.35 -30.02 -0.29
CA LEU A 39 -3.26 -28.96 0.12
C LEU A 39 -2.94 -28.40 1.52
N THR A 40 -2.50 -29.27 2.44
CA THR A 40 -2.08 -28.86 3.78
C THR A 40 -0.83 -27.96 3.71
N ASP A 41 0.13 -28.30 2.86
CA ASP A 41 1.34 -27.50 2.69
C ASP A 41 1.05 -26.16 1.99
N GLU A 42 0.16 -26.16 0.99
CA GLU A 42 -0.32 -24.93 0.36
C GLU A 42 -1.01 -24.02 1.38
N LEU A 43 -1.90 -24.55 2.21
CA LEU A 43 -2.58 -23.80 3.26
C LEU A 43 -1.59 -23.20 4.29
N LYS A 44 -0.54 -23.96 4.65
CA LYS A 44 0.52 -23.43 5.53
C LYS A 44 1.27 -22.27 4.87
N ARG A 45 1.63 -22.40 3.58
CA ARG A 45 2.31 -21.33 2.84
C ARG A 45 1.43 -20.09 2.70
N THR A 46 0.15 -20.23 2.38
CA THR A 46 -0.76 -19.08 2.27
C THR A 46 -0.95 -18.37 3.61
N ASN A 47 -1.08 -19.12 4.70
CA ASN A 47 -1.14 -18.54 6.05
C ASN A 47 0.15 -17.77 6.40
N GLN A 48 1.32 -18.29 6.05
CA GLN A 48 2.60 -17.58 6.24
C GLN A 48 2.66 -16.31 5.40
N GLN A 49 2.23 -16.36 4.13
CA GLN A 49 2.18 -15.18 3.27
C GLN A 49 1.24 -14.10 3.83
N MET A 50 0.09 -14.51 4.37
CA MET A 50 -0.86 -13.60 5.02
C MET A 50 -0.23 -12.90 6.23
N GLN A 51 0.48 -13.63 7.10
CA GLN A 51 1.20 -13.04 8.24
C GLN A 51 2.21 -11.97 7.80
N VAL A 52 3.02 -12.26 6.78
CA VAL A 52 3.98 -11.29 6.23
C VAL A 52 3.29 -10.05 5.67
N ILE A 53 2.15 -10.21 5.00
CA ILE A 53 1.36 -9.07 4.48
C ILE A 53 0.84 -8.21 5.63
N LEU A 54 0.32 -8.83 6.70
CA LEU A 54 -0.17 -8.11 7.88
C LEU A 54 0.96 -7.34 8.59
N GLU A 55 2.13 -7.95 8.75
CA GLU A 55 3.31 -7.27 9.31
C GLU A 55 3.72 -6.06 8.46
N LYS A 56 3.80 -6.23 7.13
CA LYS A 56 4.12 -5.13 6.20
C LYS A 56 3.09 -4.02 6.24
N TRP A 57 1.80 -4.37 6.34
CA TRP A 57 0.72 -3.40 6.49
C TRP A 57 0.89 -2.57 7.76
N ASN A 58 1.14 -3.22 8.90
CA ASN A 58 1.35 -2.55 10.18
C ASN A 58 2.58 -1.61 10.13
N LEU A 59 3.67 -2.04 9.51
CA LEU A 59 4.87 -1.20 9.32
C LEU A 59 4.60 0.01 8.42
N ALA A 60 3.88 -0.17 7.30
CA ALA A 60 3.51 0.91 6.41
C ALA A 60 2.58 1.92 7.10
N GLN A 61 1.62 1.42 7.90
CA GLN A 61 0.75 2.24 8.71
C GLN A 61 1.56 3.08 9.71
N ALA A 62 2.44 2.44 10.48
CA ALA A 62 3.30 3.14 11.45
C ALA A 62 4.19 4.20 10.76
N THR A 63 4.75 3.88 9.60
CA THR A 63 5.59 4.83 8.82
C THR A 63 4.79 6.03 8.33
N ARG A 64 3.55 5.81 7.87
CA ARG A 64 2.67 6.87 7.34
C ARG A 64 2.14 7.80 8.45
N PHE A 65 1.76 7.24 9.60
CA PHE A 65 1.23 8.03 10.72
C PHE A 65 2.33 8.63 11.61
N GLY A 66 3.49 7.99 11.73
CA GLY A 66 4.63 8.52 12.47
C GLY A 66 5.24 9.77 11.84
N ARG A 67 5.29 9.85 10.50
CA ARG A 67 5.81 11.02 9.78
C ARG A 67 4.86 12.21 9.75
N PHE A 68 3.55 12.00 9.88
CA PHE A 68 2.56 13.09 9.93
C PHE A 68 2.47 13.77 11.30
N SER A 69 2.93 13.10 12.37
CA SER A 69 2.97 13.65 13.73
C SER A 69 4.29 14.32 14.08
N GLU A 70 5.30 14.25 13.21
CA GLU A 70 6.53 15.01 13.39
C GLU A 70 6.19 16.48 13.11
N LYS A 71 5.78 17.21 14.16
CA LYS A 71 5.75 18.67 14.12
C LYS A 71 7.13 19.09 13.64
N MET A 72 7.21 19.78 12.50
CA MET A 72 8.40 20.52 12.12
C MET A 72 8.70 21.50 13.25
N ILE A 73 9.57 21.10 14.18
CA ILE A 73 10.10 21.99 15.20
C ILE A 73 11.14 22.82 14.46
N TYR A 74 10.71 23.97 13.94
CA TYR A 74 11.65 24.97 13.46
C TYR A 74 12.54 25.36 14.64
N ASP A 75 13.85 25.27 14.46
CA ASP A 75 14.77 25.83 15.45
C ASP A 75 14.58 27.37 15.47
N THR A 76 14.86 27.99 16.62
CA THR A 76 14.68 29.43 16.78
C THR A 76 15.49 30.23 15.73
N GLY A 77 16.60 29.66 15.24
CA GLY A 77 17.41 30.24 14.18
C GLY A 77 16.72 30.28 12.81
N ALA A 78 16.07 29.19 12.39
CA ALA A 78 15.32 29.12 11.14
C ALA A 78 14.10 30.04 11.18
N CYS A 79 13.43 30.16 12.33
CA CYS A 79 12.36 31.14 12.51
C CYS A 79 12.86 32.58 12.30
N GLN A 80 13.99 32.95 12.92
CA GLN A 80 14.58 34.29 12.76
C GLN A 80 15.04 34.56 11.32
N GLN A 81 15.60 33.55 10.64
CA GLN A 81 15.99 33.68 9.23
C GLN A 81 14.78 33.88 8.31
N LEU A 82 13.67 33.18 8.58
CA LEU A 82 12.42 33.38 7.85
C LEU A 82 11.84 34.78 8.09
N GLU A 83 11.84 35.26 9.34
CA GLU A 83 11.40 36.62 9.67
C GLU A 83 12.24 37.69 8.95
N LEU A 84 13.56 37.53 8.95
CA LEU A 84 14.46 38.42 8.21
C LEU A 84 14.19 38.36 6.70
N ALA A 85 13.98 37.18 6.13
CA ALA A 85 13.70 37.02 4.70
C ALA A 85 12.37 37.70 4.31
N ILE A 86 11.34 37.60 5.16
CA ILE A 86 10.06 38.30 4.96
C ILE A 86 10.27 39.81 4.99
N MET A 87 10.96 40.32 6.01
CA MET A 87 11.24 41.75 6.14
C MET A 87 12.02 42.30 4.93
N TYR A 88 13.05 41.58 4.47
CA TYR A 88 13.80 42.00 3.28
C TYR A 88 12.94 42.01 2.02
N ALA A 89 12.07 41.01 1.82
CA ALA A 89 11.17 40.96 0.67
C ALA A 89 10.20 42.16 0.66
N GLU A 90 9.66 42.54 1.82
CA GLU A 90 8.80 43.73 1.96
C GLU A 90 9.57 45.02 1.61
N CYS A 91 10.81 45.18 2.11
CA CYS A 91 11.64 46.33 1.78
C CYS A 91 11.96 46.43 0.28
N PHE A 92 12.19 45.30 -0.40
CA PHE A 92 12.43 45.28 -1.86
C PHE A 92 11.19 45.71 -2.64
N ASN A 93 10.01 45.20 -2.26
CA ASN A 93 8.75 45.57 -2.90
C ASN A 93 8.44 47.06 -2.75
N GLU A 94 8.69 47.62 -1.55
CA GLU A 94 8.47 49.05 -1.30
C GLU A 94 9.48 49.93 -2.05
N ALA A 95 10.75 49.52 -2.09
CA ALA A 95 11.77 50.22 -2.88
C ALA A 95 11.44 50.22 -4.39
N GLU A 96 10.98 49.09 -4.93
CA GLU A 96 10.54 48.98 -6.32
C GLU A 96 9.33 49.87 -6.59
N ALA A 97 8.34 49.89 -5.69
CA ALA A 97 7.16 50.76 -5.81
C ALA A 97 7.53 52.25 -5.78
N CYS A 98 8.45 52.66 -4.90
CA CYS A 98 8.97 54.02 -4.86
C CYS A 98 9.70 54.40 -6.15
N PHE A 99 10.55 53.50 -6.67
CA PHE A 99 11.28 53.72 -7.91
C PHE A 99 10.33 53.89 -9.11
N LEU A 100 9.32 53.02 -9.21
CA LEU A 100 8.29 53.11 -10.25
C LEU A 100 7.49 54.41 -10.14
N ARG A 101 7.14 54.85 -8.93
CA ARG A 101 6.46 56.13 -8.71
C ARG A 101 7.29 57.31 -9.18
N GLN A 102 8.60 57.27 -8.95
CA GLN A 102 9.52 58.33 -9.38
C GLN A 102 9.69 58.35 -10.91
N ILE A 103 9.79 57.19 -11.56
CA ILE A 103 9.80 57.10 -13.03
C ILE A 103 8.51 57.67 -13.63
N LEU A 104 7.35 57.33 -13.07
CA LEU A 104 6.06 57.84 -13.55
C LEU A 104 5.92 59.36 -13.43
N LEU A 105 6.56 59.99 -12.44
CA LEU A 105 6.60 61.45 -12.30
C LEU A 105 7.49 62.13 -13.36
N ILE A 106 8.57 61.48 -13.78
CA ILE A 106 9.53 62.02 -14.76
C ILE A 106 9.07 61.72 -16.20
N THR A 107 8.40 60.59 -16.41
CA THR A 107 7.96 60.13 -17.74
C THR A 107 6.56 59.53 -17.65
N PRO A 108 5.49 60.35 -17.71
CA PRO A 108 4.12 59.89 -17.50
C PRO A 108 3.62 58.86 -18.54
N SER A 109 4.25 58.83 -19.72
CA SER A 109 3.92 57.88 -20.80
C SER A 109 4.21 56.41 -20.46
N PHE A 110 4.99 56.11 -19.41
CA PHE A 110 5.19 54.75 -18.91
C PHE A 110 3.95 54.17 -18.20
N ALA A 111 3.00 54.99 -17.74
CA ALA A 111 1.78 54.52 -17.08
C ALA A 111 0.87 53.69 -18.00
N TYR A 112 0.94 53.92 -19.32
CA TYR A 112 0.03 53.30 -20.30
C TYR A 112 0.40 51.86 -20.69
N ASN A 113 1.64 51.42 -20.45
CA ASN A 113 2.11 50.09 -20.89
C ASN A 113 1.90 48.97 -19.87
N ARG A 114 1.55 49.28 -18.60
CA ARG A 114 1.35 48.25 -17.56
C ARG A 114 -0.06 47.65 -17.56
N ILE A 115 -1.05 48.27 -18.22
CA ILE A 115 -2.45 47.79 -18.25
C ILE A 115 -2.67 46.69 -19.31
N GLN A 116 -1.70 46.41 -20.19
CA GLN A 116 -1.87 45.42 -21.27
C GLN A 116 -1.25 44.03 -20.99
N TYR A 117 -0.64 43.81 -19.83
CA TYR A 117 0.02 42.53 -19.50
C TYR A 117 -0.29 42.01 -18.09
N GLU A 118 -1.51 42.24 -17.60
CA GLU A 118 -2.19 41.39 -16.59
C GLU A 118 -3.40 40.71 -17.24
#